data_AF-A0A0D0AQZ4-F1
#
_entry.id   AF-A0A0D0AQZ4-F1
#
_cell.length_a   1.000
_cell.length_b   1.000
_cell.length_c   1.000
_cell.angle_alpha   90.00
_cell.angle_beta   90.00
_cell.angle_gamma   90.00
#
_symmetry.space_group_name_H-M   'P 1'
#
loop_
_entity.id
_entity.type
_entity.pdbx_description
1 polymer ?
#
loop_
_entity_poly.entity_id
_entity_poly.type
_entity_poly.pdbx_seq_one_letter_code
_entity_poly.pdbx_strand_id
1 'polypeptide(L)'
;MAEVLPPLKEVGHPTKGGVRMVRGNGETCLVWPILGAYVADYPKQCLVTCTKYGMCPKCPQKANDLGNTMHSKDCILSWTLGIIKKAQSNGKSPSGVHSLAMEDNVASGNYTPFWTDFPLCDIHNIITPDVLHQLYQGIFKHLISWVQAVMTKEEFDSQVLSLPPVFGVCHFKNGISGLSQWTSDTTLGSELEDVAVEVDDPAIVVNKNDDDEVVAAKGIVCEDAMDVDEGADLFKNVI
;
A
#
# COMPACT_ATOMS: atom_id res chain seq x y z
N MET A 1 -13.61 0.59 -7.75
CA MET A 1 -12.99 1.91 -7.46
C MET A 1 -13.62 3.09 -8.20
N ALA A 2 -13.98 2.99 -9.48
CA ALA A 2 -14.48 4.12 -10.27
C ALA A 2 -15.75 4.81 -9.74
N GLU A 3 -16.60 4.12 -8.97
CA GLU A 3 -17.83 4.71 -8.40
C GLU A 3 -17.72 5.13 -6.94
N VAL A 4 -16.76 4.57 -6.18
CA VAL A 4 -16.60 4.84 -4.72
C VAL A 4 -15.74 6.07 -4.46
N LEU A 5 -14.77 6.33 -5.34
CA LEU A 5 -13.77 7.39 -5.20
C LEU A 5 -14.14 8.79 -5.73
N PRO A 6 -15.09 9.00 -6.66
CA PRO A 6 -15.42 10.33 -7.16
C PRO A 6 -15.82 11.35 -6.09
N PRO A 7 -16.63 11.00 -5.06
CA PRO A 7 -16.95 11.96 -3.98
C PRO A 7 -15.69 12.42 -3.25
N LEU A 8 -14.74 11.51 -3.02
CA LEU A 8 -13.48 11.80 -2.34
C LEU A 8 -12.61 12.78 -3.14
N LYS A 9 -12.56 12.60 -4.48
CA LYS A 9 -11.88 13.54 -5.37
C LYS A 9 -12.49 14.94 -5.31
N GLU A 10 -13.82 15.01 -5.26
CA GLU A 10 -14.53 16.27 -5.24
C GLU A 10 -14.30 17.02 -3.92
N VAL A 11 -14.59 16.38 -2.78
CA VAL A 11 -14.49 17.05 -1.47
C VAL A 11 -13.06 17.24 -0.98
N GLY A 12 -12.11 16.41 -1.42
CA GLY A 12 -10.69 16.56 -1.11
C GLY A 12 -10.03 17.72 -1.86
N HIS A 13 -10.65 18.25 -2.92
CA HIS A 13 -10.06 19.30 -3.72
C HIS A 13 -10.05 20.65 -2.97
N PRO A 14 -8.91 21.37 -2.90
CA PRO A 14 -8.78 22.62 -2.14
C PRO A 14 -9.86 23.65 -2.47
N THR A 15 -10.22 23.75 -3.75
CA THR A 15 -11.18 24.74 -4.27
C THR A 15 -12.66 24.34 -4.15
N LYS A 16 -12.95 23.15 -3.58
CA LYS A 16 -14.31 22.62 -3.46
C LYS A 16 -14.90 22.76 -2.05
N GLY A 17 -14.14 23.33 -1.11
CA GLY A 17 -14.66 23.77 0.18
C GLY A 17 -14.81 22.68 1.24
N GLY A 18 -14.19 21.51 1.08
CA GLY A 18 -14.14 20.44 2.08
C GLY A 18 -15.51 19.84 2.43
N VAL A 19 -15.54 19.01 3.47
CA VAL A 19 -16.76 18.39 4.03
C VAL A 19 -16.79 18.59 5.55
N ARG A 20 -17.96 18.93 6.09
CA ARG A 20 -18.16 19.02 7.55
C ARG A 20 -18.29 17.62 8.13
N MET A 21 -17.48 17.30 9.14
CA MET A 21 -17.50 16.02 9.83
C MET A 21 -17.53 16.21 11.35
N VAL A 22 -18.29 15.34 12.03
CA VAL A 22 -18.35 15.30 13.50
C VAL A 22 -17.23 14.41 14.00
N ARG A 23 -16.37 14.96 14.88
CA ARG A 23 -15.27 14.24 15.53
C ARG A 23 -15.79 13.37 16.68
N GLY A 24 -14.96 12.48 17.21
CA GLY A 24 -15.31 11.61 18.34
C GLY A 24 -15.70 12.37 19.63
N ASN A 25 -15.27 13.62 19.78
CA ASN A 25 -15.64 14.51 20.89
C ASN A 25 -16.98 15.25 20.68
N GLY A 26 -17.66 15.04 19.55
CA GLY A 26 -18.93 15.70 19.21
C GLY A 26 -18.79 17.05 18.51
N GLU A 27 -17.58 17.58 18.34
CA GLU A 27 -17.35 18.85 17.63
C GLU A 27 -17.40 18.64 16.11
N THR A 28 -17.91 19.65 15.39
CA THR A 28 -17.93 19.64 13.91
C THR A 28 -16.76 20.44 13.37
N CYS A 29 -15.99 19.82 12.48
CA CYS A 29 -14.84 20.43 11.82
C CYS A 29 -14.97 20.36 10.30
N LEU A 30 -14.30 21.28 9.59
CA LEU A 30 -14.20 21.25 8.14
C LEU A 30 -12.98 20.40 7.74
N VAL A 31 -13.22 19.38 6.92
CA VAL A 31 -12.24 18.35 6.57
C VAL A 31 -12.03 18.30 5.06
N TRP A 32 -10.78 18.24 4.62
CA TRP A 32 -10.42 17.89 3.24
C TRP A 32 -9.86 16.48 3.23
N PRO A 33 -10.66 15.47 2.85
CA PRO A 33 -10.21 14.10 2.87
C PRO A 33 -9.25 13.85 1.70
N ILE A 34 -8.06 13.38 2.04
CA ILE A 34 -7.03 12.96 1.09
C ILE A 34 -6.89 11.45 1.12
N LEU A 35 -6.56 10.85 -0.02
CA LEU A 35 -6.25 9.43 -0.07
C LEU A 35 -4.92 9.19 0.68
N GLY A 36 -4.96 8.49 1.81
CA GLY A 36 -3.86 8.43 2.76
C GLY A 36 -3.17 7.07 2.87
N ALA A 37 -3.91 5.99 2.62
CA ALA A 37 -3.33 4.64 2.58
C ALA A 37 -4.06 3.76 1.55
N TYR A 38 -3.27 2.93 0.87
CA TYR A 38 -3.76 1.86 0.01
C TYR A 38 -3.13 0.55 0.46
N VAL A 39 -3.96 -0.36 0.98
CA VAL A 39 -3.59 -1.69 1.43
C VAL A 39 -4.09 -2.68 0.40
N ALA A 40 -3.18 -3.46 -0.18
CA ALA A 40 -3.51 -4.52 -1.10
C ALA A 40 -2.37 -5.54 -1.17
N ASP A 41 -2.64 -6.72 -1.72
CA ASP A 41 -1.61 -7.71 -2.04
C ASP A 41 -0.59 -7.17 -3.05
N TYR A 42 0.58 -7.81 -3.13
CA TYR A 42 1.66 -7.36 -4.00
C TYR A 42 1.26 -7.24 -5.50
N PRO A 43 0.56 -8.22 -6.11
CA PRO A 43 0.06 -8.06 -7.48
C PRO A 43 -0.82 -6.82 -7.69
N LYS A 44 -1.75 -6.53 -6.77
CA LYS A 44 -2.61 -5.34 -6.82
C LYS A 44 -1.83 -4.06 -6.56
N GLN A 45 -0.85 -4.06 -5.66
CA GLN A 45 0.05 -2.92 -5.46
C GLN A 45 0.72 -2.57 -6.80
N CYS A 46 1.33 -3.55 -7.47
CA CYS A 46 1.96 -3.35 -8.78
C CYS A 46 0.97 -2.81 -9.83
N LEU A 47 -0.26 -3.32 -9.87
CA LEU A 47 -1.28 -2.85 -10.79
C LEU A 47 -1.63 -1.38 -10.54
N VAL A 48 -1.86 -1.02 -9.29
CA VAL A 48 -2.31 0.31 -8.86
C VAL A 48 -1.21 1.36 -9.00
N THR A 49 0.03 1.01 -8.65
CA THR A 49 1.19 1.90 -8.81
C THR A 49 1.73 1.91 -10.25
N CYS A 50 1.13 1.14 -11.16
CA CYS A 50 1.63 0.91 -12.51
C CYS A 50 3.10 0.45 -12.52
N THR A 51 3.49 -0.34 -11.53
CA THR A 51 4.85 -0.86 -11.40
C THR A 51 4.94 -2.25 -12.01
N LYS A 52 6.04 -2.52 -12.73
CA LYS A 52 6.30 -3.86 -13.25
C LYS A 52 6.41 -4.89 -12.11
N TYR A 53 5.80 -6.06 -12.31
CA TYR A 53 5.87 -7.16 -11.35
C TYR A 53 7.33 -7.56 -11.07
N GLY A 54 7.63 -7.83 -9.80
CA GLY A 54 8.99 -8.11 -9.32
C GLY A 54 9.82 -6.86 -8.99
N MET A 55 9.25 -5.65 -9.11
CA MET A 55 9.87 -4.40 -8.66
C MET A 55 9.16 -3.83 -7.43
N CYS A 56 9.83 -2.87 -6.80
CA CYS A 56 9.36 -2.15 -5.64
C CYS A 56 8.32 -1.09 -6.02
N PRO A 57 7.10 -1.11 -5.46
CA PRO A 57 6.09 -0.09 -5.76
C PRO A 57 6.46 1.32 -5.30
N LYS A 58 7.40 1.44 -4.35
CA LYS A 58 7.88 2.72 -3.80
C LYS A 58 9.16 3.23 -4.45
N CYS A 59 9.93 2.36 -5.09
CA CYS A 59 11.29 2.65 -5.49
C CYS A 59 11.57 2.19 -6.93
N PRO A 60 12.27 3.00 -7.75
CA PRO A 60 12.50 2.73 -9.17
C PRO A 60 13.60 1.68 -9.38
N GLN A 61 13.94 0.90 -8.36
CA GLN A 61 14.95 -0.15 -8.44
C GLN A 61 14.44 -1.31 -9.29
N LYS A 62 15.32 -1.78 -10.18
CA LYS A 62 15.07 -2.97 -10.98
C LYS A 62 15.04 -4.19 -10.08
N ALA A 63 14.32 -5.22 -10.51
CA ALA A 63 14.16 -6.47 -9.78
C ALA A 63 15.50 -7.08 -9.32
N ASN A 64 16.53 -7.00 -10.16
CA ASN A 64 17.86 -7.57 -9.86
C ASN A 64 18.69 -6.70 -8.90
N ASP A 65 18.31 -5.45 -8.70
CA ASP A 65 19.01 -4.49 -7.85
C ASP A 65 18.31 -4.34 -6.48
N LEU A 66 17.21 -5.07 -6.24
CA LEU A 66 16.52 -5.10 -4.96
C LEU A 66 17.46 -5.63 -3.87
N GLY A 67 17.50 -4.93 -2.73
CA GLY A 67 18.40 -5.25 -1.61
C GLY A 67 19.75 -4.54 -1.65
N ASN A 68 20.05 -3.77 -2.70
CA ASN A 68 21.19 -2.87 -2.68
C ASN A 68 20.92 -1.71 -1.70
N THR A 69 21.84 -1.47 -0.77
CA THR A 69 21.71 -0.44 0.28
C THR A 69 21.92 0.99 -0.23
N MET A 70 22.25 1.15 -1.52
CA MET A 70 22.30 2.48 -2.13
C MET A 70 20.89 3.05 -2.17
N HIS A 71 20.68 4.19 -1.49
CA HIS A 71 19.41 4.92 -1.52
C HIS A 71 19.01 5.21 -2.96
N SER A 72 18.06 4.44 -3.48
CA SER A 72 17.38 4.85 -4.70
C SER A 72 16.50 6.03 -4.37
N LYS A 73 16.45 7.03 -5.26
CA LYS A 73 15.42 8.06 -5.19
C LYS A 73 14.04 7.39 -5.19
N ASP A 74 13.09 7.90 -4.43
CA ASP A 74 11.74 7.36 -4.44
C ASP A 74 11.10 7.44 -5.84
N CYS A 75 10.18 6.53 -6.12
CA CYS A 75 9.29 6.69 -7.27
C CYS A 75 8.45 7.93 -7.03
N ILE A 76 8.50 8.89 -7.93
CA ILE A 76 7.70 10.10 -7.85
C ILE A 76 6.53 9.96 -8.83
N LEU A 77 5.32 10.28 -8.38
CA LEU A 77 4.11 10.33 -9.20
C LEU A 77 4.32 10.95 -10.59
N SER A 78 5.03 12.07 -10.64
CA SER A 78 5.30 12.84 -11.86
C SER A 78 6.14 12.09 -12.87
N TRP A 79 7.09 11.26 -12.40
CA TRP A 79 7.91 10.41 -13.26
C TRP A 79 7.06 9.33 -13.92
N THR A 80 6.27 8.59 -13.12
CA THR A 80 5.36 7.54 -13.61
C THR A 80 4.37 8.11 -14.63
N LEU A 81 3.72 9.23 -14.32
CA LEU A 81 2.80 9.92 -15.24
C LEU A 81 3.48 10.41 -16.52
N GLY A 82 4.73 10.88 -16.42
CA GLY A 82 5.52 11.30 -17.57
C GLY A 82 5.76 10.15 -18.55
N ILE A 83 6.12 8.96 -18.03
CA ILE A 83 6.31 7.75 -18.84
C ILE A 83 4.99 7.31 -19.49
N ILE A 84 3.88 7.32 -18.73
CA ILE A 84 2.56 6.96 -19.25
C ILE A 84 2.16 7.87 -20.42
N LYS A 85 2.28 9.20 -20.23
CA LYS A 85 1.95 10.18 -21.28
C LYS A 85 2.83 10.03 -22.52
N LYS A 86 4.13 9.82 -22.34
CA LYS A 86 5.09 9.57 -23.43
C LYS A 86 4.74 8.28 -24.20
N ALA A 87 4.37 7.22 -23.49
CA ALA A 87 3.98 5.96 -24.11
C ALA A 87 2.66 6.11 -24.89
N GLN A 88 1.68 6.83 -24.33
CA GLN A 88 0.40 7.12 -24.97
C GLN A 88 0.54 7.98 -26.23
N SER A 89 1.45 8.97 -26.24
CA SER A 89 1.66 9.84 -27.41
C SER A 89 2.36 9.11 -28.57
N ASN A 90 3.19 8.11 -28.27
CA ASN A 90 4.02 7.41 -29.25
C ASN A 90 3.45 6.06 -29.69
N GLY A 91 2.62 5.43 -28.85
CA GLY A 91 2.02 4.14 -29.11
C GLY A 91 0.88 4.21 -30.12
N LYS A 92 0.93 3.36 -31.14
CA LYS A 92 -0.11 3.27 -32.19
C LYS A 92 -1.26 2.31 -31.86
N SER A 93 -1.13 1.53 -30.79
CA SER A 93 -2.11 0.56 -30.31
C SER A 93 -1.99 0.38 -28.80
N PRO A 94 -3.01 -0.15 -28.09
CA PRO A 94 -2.92 -0.40 -26.65
C PRO A 94 -1.73 -1.28 -26.24
N SER A 95 -1.43 -2.29 -27.06
CA SER A 95 -0.25 -3.14 -26.88
C SER A 95 1.05 -2.36 -27.12
N GLY A 96 1.09 -1.47 -28.12
CA GLY A 96 2.24 -0.60 -28.37
C GLY A 96 2.50 0.38 -27.22
N VAL A 97 1.45 0.98 -26.66
CA VAL A 97 1.57 1.86 -25.47
C VAL A 97 2.14 1.08 -24.29
N HIS A 98 1.63 -0.13 -24.04
CA HIS A 98 2.11 -0.96 -22.95
C HIS A 98 3.59 -1.34 -23.11
N SER A 99 3.98 -1.77 -24.31
CA SER A 99 5.38 -2.13 -24.61
C SER A 99 6.33 -0.96 -24.39
N LEU A 100 5.94 0.25 -24.84
CA LEU A 100 6.74 1.46 -24.65
C LEU A 100 6.86 1.86 -23.17
N ALA A 101 5.80 1.75 -22.39
CA ALA A 101 5.85 2.03 -20.94
C ALA A 101 6.73 1.01 -20.20
N MET A 102 6.69 -0.26 -20.64
CA MET A 102 7.48 -1.34 -20.07
C MET A 102 8.99 -1.22 -20.29
N GLU A 103 9.44 -0.50 -21.32
CA GLU A 103 10.87 -0.17 -21.52
C GLU A 103 11.43 0.61 -20.34
N ASP A 104 10.60 1.49 -19.75
CA ASP A 104 10.90 2.30 -18.58
C ASP A 104 10.41 1.63 -17.27
N ASN A 105 10.02 0.35 -17.31
CA ASN A 105 9.50 -0.47 -16.21
C ASN A 105 8.15 -0.01 -15.61
N VAL A 106 7.37 0.75 -16.37
CA VAL A 106 6.02 1.16 -15.98
C VAL A 106 5.00 0.22 -16.61
N ALA A 107 4.27 -0.51 -15.76
CA ALA A 107 3.23 -1.44 -16.15
C ALA A 107 1.88 -0.76 -16.43
N SER A 108 1.90 0.25 -17.28
CA SER A 108 0.69 0.97 -17.67
C SER A 108 0.16 0.48 -19.02
N GLY A 109 -1.17 0.50 -19.17
CA GLY A 109 -1.84 0.30 -20.46
C GLY A 109 -2.28 1.63 -21.07
N ASN A 110 -3.20 1.55 -22.04
CA ASN A 110 -3.89 2.72 -22.59
C ASN A 110 -5.04 3.19 -21.67
N TYR A 111 -4.77 3.32 -20.38
CA TYR A 111 -5.73 3.81 -19.38
C TYR A 111 -5.07 4.86 -18.50
N THR A 112 -5.91 5.69 -17.89
CA THR A 112 -5.48 6.70 -16.93
C THR A 112 -5.65 6.12 -15.52
N PRO A 113 -4.58 6.04 -14.72
CA PRO A 113 -4.68 5.56 -13.34
C PRO A 113 -5.70 6.38 -12.53
N PHE A 114 -6.46 5.75 -11.64
CA PHE A 114 -7.55 6.44 -10.94
C PHE A 114 -7.08 7.61 -10.05
N TRP A 115 -5.82 7.55 -9.59
CA TRP A 115 -5.20 8.51 -8.70
C TRP A 115 -4.71 9.79 -9.40
N THR A 116 -4.78 9.91 -10.74
CA THR A 116 -4.23 11.05 -11.48
C THR A 116 -4.84 12.40 -11.11
N ASP A 117 -6.10 12.41 -10.67
CA ASP A 117 -6.85 13.63 -10.38
C ASP A 117 -7.04 13.84 -8.88
N PHE A 118 -6.41 13.01 -8.05
CA PHE A 118 -6.49 13.18 -6.61
C PHE A 118 -5.56 14.33 -6.16
N PRO A 119 -6.07 15.31 -5.41
CA PRO A 119 -5.24 16.34 -4.83
C PRO A 119 -4.32 15.71 -3.77
N LEU A 120 -3.03 16.06 -3.80
CA LEU A 120 -2.04 15.71 -2.77
C LEU A 120 -1.87 14.20 -2.52
N CYS A 121 -2.21 13.39 -3.52
CA CYS A 121 -2.04 11.95 -3.46
C CYS A 121 -0.81 11.55 -4.28
N ASP A 122 0.19 10.98 -3.62
CA ASP A 122 1.22 10.19 -4.29
C ASP A 122 0.98 8.70 -4.00
N ILE A 123 0.54 7.96 -5.02
CA ILE A 123 0.22 6.54 -4.89
C ILE A 123 1.42 5.71 -4.38
N HIS A 124 2.64 6.10 -4.74
CA HIS A 124 3.85 5.41 -4.34
C HIS A 124 4.18 5.62 -2.85
N ASN A 125 3.71 6.71 -2.25
CA ASN A 125 3.89 6.99 -0.82
C ASN A 125 2.82 6.34 0.05
N ILE A 126 1.57 6.31 -0.42
CA ILE A 126 0.43 5.79 0.35
C ILE A 126 0.27 4.28 0.23
N ILE A 127 0.98 3.61 -0.69
CA ILE A 127 0.98 2.15 -0.78
C ILE A 127 1.59 1.59 0.50
N THR A 128 0.86 0.73 1.18
CA THR A 128 1.33 0.09 2.41
C THR A 128 1.86 -1.31 2.09
N PRO A 129 2.93 -1.77 2.77
CA PRO A 129 3.39 -3.14 2.59
C PRO A 129 2.32 -4.11 3.07
N ASP A 130 2.16 -5.21 2.33
CA ASP A 130 1.30 -6.31 2.74
C ASP A 130 1.97 -7.01 3.93
N VAL A 131 1.45 -6.74 5.13
CA VAL A 131 2.02 -7.24 6.39
C VAL A 131 2.06 -8.77 6.40
N LEU A 132 1.05 -9.43 5.84
CA LEU A 132 1.00 -10.89 5.84
C LEU A 132 1.98 -11.47 4.81
N HIS A 133 1.81 -11.14 3.54
CA HIS A 133 2.56 -11.80 2.45
C HIS A 133 3.98 -11.25 2.28
N GLN A 134 4.20 -9.95 2.48
CA GLN A 134 5.53 -9.34 2.27
C GLN A 134 6.34 -9.33 3.56
N LEU A 135 5.75 -8.98 4.71
CA LEU A 135 6.51 -8.88 5.96
C LEU A 135 6.63 -10.24 6.65
N TYR A 136 5.53 -10.80 7.16
CA TYR A 136 5.60 -12.04 7.94
C TYR A 136 6.04 -13.23 7.10
N GLN A 137 5.30 -13.59 6.05
CA GLN A 137 5.66 -14.75 5.21
C GLN A 137 7.03 -14.58 4.57
N GLY A 138 7.37 -13.37 4.12
CA GLY A 138 8.69 -13.04 3.59
C GLY A 138 9.81 -13.29 4.60
N ILE A 139 9.72 -12.70 5.79
CA ILE A 139 10.71 -12.85 6.86
C ILE A 139 10.82 -14.31 7.30
N PHE A 140 9.69 -14.99 7.56
CA PHE A 140 9.70 -16.38 8.01
C PHE A 140 10.34 -17.31 6.99
N LYS A 141 10.04 -17.13 5.69
CA LYS A 141 10.67 -17.91 4.61
C LYS A 141 12.20 -17.76 4.62
N HIS A 142 12.71 -16.54 4.78
CA HIS A 142 14.15 -16.30 4.84
C HIS A 142 14.78 -16.81 6.13
N LEU A 143 14.12 -16.61 7.28
CA LEU A 143 14.56 -17.11 8.57
C LEU A 143 14.71 -18.63 8.55
N ILE A 144 13.70 -19.36 8.05
CA ILE A 144 13.75 -20.82 7.90
C ILE A 144 14.91 -21.22 7.00
N SER A 145 15.11 -20.52 5.87
CA SER A 145 16.24 -20.78 4.98
C SER A 145 17.60 -20.58 5.65
N TRP A 146 17.74 -19.58 6.53
CA TRP A 146 18.98 -19.34 7.26
C TRP A 146 19.22 -20.39 8.34
N VAL A 147 18.17 -20.79 9.07
CA VAL A 147 18.27 -21.87 10.04
C VAL A 147 18.67 -23.18 9.35
N GLN A 148 18.02 -23.52 8.22
CA GLN A 148 18.35 -24.71 7.43
C GLN A 148 19.74 -24.65 6.76
N ALA A 149 20.40 -23.49 6.72
CA ALA A 149 21.79 -23.37 6.26
C ALA A 149 22.81 -23.76 7.34
N VAL A 150 22.40 -23.75 8.62
CA VAL A 150 23.28 -24.06 9.77
C VAL A 150 22.92 -25.37 10.48
N MET A 151 21.71 -25.88 10.29
CA MET A 151 21.26 -27.17 10.84
C MET A 151 20.45 -27.98 9.82
N THR A 152 20.37 -29.29 10.05
CA THR A 152 19.56 -30.19 9.21
C THR A 152 18.06 -29.98 9.42
N LYS A 153 17.23 -30.40 8.46
CA LYS A 153 15.77 -30.30 8.59
C LYS A 153 15.25 -31.11 9.78
N GLU A 154 15.85 -32.29 9.99
CA GLU A 154 15.52 -33.21 11.08
C GLU A 154 15.85 -32.61 12.45
N GLU A 155 17.01 -31.95 12.56
CA GLU A 155 17.41 -31.24 13.77
C GLU A 155 16.50 -30.03 14.04
N PHE A 156 16.16 -29.26 13.00
CA PHE A 156 15.26 -28.12 13.12
C PHE A 156 13.85 -28.54 13.58
N ASP A 157 13.28 -29.57 12.96
CA ASP A 157 11.97 -30.11 13.35
C ASP A 157 11.99 -30.65 14.77
N SER A 158 13.07 -31.32 15.18
CA SER A 158 13.27 -31.79 16.57
C SER A 158 13.27 -30.64 17.57
N GLN A 159 13.96 -29.54 17.27
CA GLN A 159 13.97 -28.35 18.12
C GLN A 159 12.59 -27.69 18.20
N VAL A 160 11.88 -27.55 17.08
CA VAL A 160 10.52 -26.99 17.07
C VAL A 160 9.54 -27.85 17.88
N LEU A 161 9.64 -29.18 17.77
CA LEU A 161 8.85 -30.13 18.57
C LEU A 161 9.20 -30.11 20.07
N SER A 162 10.41 -29.69 20.43
CA SER A 162 10.83 -29.56 21.82
C SER A 162 10.29 -28.29 22.50
N LEU A 163 9.76 -27.33 21.75
CA LEU A 163 9.19 -26.12 22.31
C LEU A 163 7.95 -26.45 23.15
N PRO A 164 7.83 -25.92 24.38
CA PRO A 164 6.65 -26.13 25.20
C PRO A 164 5.42 -25.52 24.50
N PRO A 165 4.21 -26.06 24.71
CA PRO A 165 2.99 -25.41 24.24
C PRO A 165 2.85 -24.01 24.86
N VAL A 166 2.71 -22.99 24.02
CA VAL A 166 2.50 -21.59 24.44
C VAL A 166 1.21 -21.08 23.80
N PHE A 167 0.50 -20.21 24.52
CA PHE A 167 -0.70 -19.55 24.02
C PHE A 167 -0.38 -18.76 22.72
N GLY A 168 -1.22 -18.93 21.69
CA GLY A 168 -1.06 -18.25 20.40
C GLY A 168 -0.05 -18.89 19.42
N VAL A 169 0.62 -20.00 19.79
CA VAL A 169 1.58 -20.68 18.90
C VAL A 169 1.04 -22.05 18.47
N CYS A 170 1.01 -22.31 17.17
CA CYS A 170 0.64 -23.62 16.63
C CYS A 170 1.77 -24.64 16.82
N HIS A 171 1.45 -25.80 17.40
CA HIS A 171 2.39 -26.91 17.55
C HIS A 171 2.21 -27.92 16.41
N PHE A 172 3.24 -28.06 15.56
CA PHE A 172 3.19 -28.93 14.39
C PHE A 172 3.72 -30.32 14.76
N LYS A 173 2.85 -31.34 14.75
CA LYS A 173 3.19 -32.72 15.17
C LYS A 173 4.33 -33.36 14.38
N ASN A 174 4.62 -32.88 13.18
CA ASN A 174 5.66 -33.39 12.29
C ASN A 174 6.77 -32.36 12.04
N GLY A 175 6.91 -31.35 12.90
CA GLY A 175 7.77 -30.20 12.64
C GLY A 175 7.22 -29.28 11.54
N ILE A 176 8.04 -28.33 11.08
CA ILE A 176 7.63 -27.30 10.10
C ILE A 176 8.29 -27.47 8.73
N SER A 177 9.31 -28.33 8.61
CA SER A 177 10.04 -28.53 7.36
C SER A 177 9.20 -29.19 6.25
N GLY A 178 8.08 -29.83 6.60
CA GLY A 178 7.12 -30.43 5.68
C GLY A 178 6.02 -29.47 5.18
N LEU A 179 5.95 -28.25 5.69
CA LEU A 179 4.93 -27.27 5.28
C LEU A 179 5.24 -26.76 3.87
N SER A 180 4.37 -27.10 2.92
CA SER A 180 4.44 -26.62 1.53
C SER A 180 3.71 -25.29 1.32
N GLN A 181 2.81 -24.93 2.25
CA GLN A 181 2.00 -23.71 2.22
C GLN A 181 1.86 -23.15 3.63
N TRP A 182 1.82 -21.81 3.72
CA TRP A 182 1.55 -21.06 4.94
C TRP A 182 0.26 -20.28 4.72
N THR A 183 -0.82 -20.68 5.38
CA THR A 183 -2.11 -19.97 5.35
C THR A 183 -2.17 -18.95 6.48
N SER A 184 -2.95 -17.87 6.32
CA SER A 184 -3.16 -16.83 7.33
C SER A 184 -3.63 -17.37 8.68
N ASP A 185 -4.41 -18.45 8.66
CA ASP A 185 -4.90 -19.22 9.83
C ASP A 185 -3.78 -19.87 10.66
N THR A 186 -2.69 -20.28 10.01
CA THR A 186 -1.59 -21.05 10.65
C THR A 186 -0.55 -20.16 11.35
N THR A 187 -0.70 -18.85 11.22
CA THR A 187 0.06 -17.82 11.92
C THR A 187 -0.91 -16.98 12.74
N LEU A 188 -0.41 -16.26 13.76
CA LEU A 188 -1.10 -15.22 14.54
C LEU A 188 -1.71 -14.10 13.63
N GLY A 189 -2.66 -14.45 12.77
CA GLY A 189 -3.24 -13.56 11.75
C GLY A 189 -4.60 -12.99 12.15
N SER A 190 -5.29 -13.60 13.12
CA SER A 190 -6.66 -13.22 13.48
C SER A 190 -6.77 -12.04 14.46
N GLU A 191 -5.67 -11.48 14.95
CA GLU A 191 -5.69 -10.36 15.92
C GLU A 191 -4.97 -9.08 15.42
N LEU A 192 -4.62 -8.99 14.14
CA LEU A 192 -3.87 -7.84 13.59
C LEU A 192 -4.52 -7.15 12.39
N GLU A 193 -5.79 -7.45 12.10
CA GLU A 193 -6.59 -6.61 11.18
C GLU A 193 -6.96 -5.24 11.78
N ASP A 194 -6.72 -5.04 13.08
CA ASP A 194 -6.93 -3.77 13.76
C ASP A 194 -5.69 -2.86 13.64
N VAL A 195 -5.20 -2.62 12.42
CA VAL A 195 -4.49 -1.36 12.15
C VAL A 195 -5.54 -0.32 11.78
N ALA A 196 -6.50 -0.12 12.69
CA ALA A 196 -7.20 1.15 12.77
C ALA A 196 -6.16 2.12 13.31
N VAL A 197 -5.70 3.02 12.44
CA VAL A 197 -4.79 4.08 12.80
C VAL A 197 -5.42 4.82 13.97
N GLU A 198 -4.88 4.66 15.19
CA GLU A 198 -5.12 5.58 16.30
C GLU A 198 -4.59 6.93 15.83
N VAL A 199 -5.47 7.74 15.26
CA VAL A 199 -5.22 9.15 15.01
C VAL A 199 -6.34 9.89 15.70
N ASP A 200 -5.98 10.85 16.54
CA ASP A 200 -6.89 11.89 17.02
C ASP A 200 -7.47 12.75 15.85
N ASP A 201 -7.05 12.48 14.61
CA ASP A 201 -7.55 13.07 13.35
C ASP A 201 -8.63 12.19 12.69
N PRO A 202 -9.60 12.78 11.95
CA PRO A 202 -10.62 12.02 11.24
C PRO A 202 -10.01 11.17 10.10
N ALA A 203 -9.73 9.90 10.37
CA ALA A 203 -9.45 8.88 9.36
C ALA A 203 -10.76 8.17 8.97
N ILE A 204 -10.98 7.98 7.67
CA ILE A 204 -12.17 7.31 7.11
C ILE A 204 -11.70 6.11 6.31
N VAL A 205 -12.21 4.92 6.64
CA VAL A 205 -12.10 3.77 5.75
C VAL A 205 -13.08 3.99 4.59
N VAL A 206 -12.54 4.23 3.39
CA VAL A 206 -13.31 4.56 2.19
C VAL A 206 -13.81 3.29 1.52
N ASN A 207 -13.03 2.20 1.59
CA ASN A 207 -13.43 0.90 1.07
C ASN A 207 -12.72 -0.22 1.83
N LYS A 208 -13.45 -1.29 2.16
CA LYS A 208 -12.92 -2.60 2.57
C LYS A 208 -13.69 -3.65 1.78
N ASN A 209 -13.01 -4.36 0.89
CA ASN A 209 -13.59 -5.46 0.11
C ASN A 209 -13.11 -6.81 0.65
N ASP A 210 -13.85 -7.88 0.35
CA ASP A 210 -13.52 -9.27 0.74
C ASP A 210 -12.18 -9.79 0.15
N ASP A 211 -11.57 -9.06 -0.78
CA ASP A 211 -10.28 -9.41 -1.40
C ASP A 211 -9.08 -8.70 -0.72
N ASP A 212 -9.15 -8.43 0.59
CA ASP A 212 -8.13 -7.76 1.40
C ASP A 212 -7.66 -6.38 0.88
N GLU A 213 -8.50 -5.71 0.08
CA GLU A 213 -8.25 -4.34 -0.37
C GLU A 213 -8.87 -3.36 0.65
N VAL A 214 -8.01 -2.58 1.29
CA VAL A 214 -8.43 -1.49 2.19
C VAL A 214 -7.92 -0.16 1.65
N VAL A 215 -8.83 0.76 1.46
CA VAL A 215 -8.54 2.12 1.04
C VAL A 215 -8.95 3.06 2.16
N ALA A 216 -7.99 3.81 2.70
CA ALA A 216 -8.24 4.78 3.75
C ALA A 216 -7.97 6.20 3.27
N ALA A 217 -8.86 7.11 3.64
CA ALA A 217 -8.66 8.54 3.51
C ALA A 217 -8.32 9.14 4.88
N LYS A 218 -7.35 10.05 4.90
CA LYS A 218 -7.05 10.87 6.07
C LYS A 218 -7.64 12.26 5.83
N GLY A 219 -8.37 12.79 6.81
CA GLY A 219 -8.84 14.16 6.77
C GLY A 219 -7.75 15.14 7.17
N ILE A 220 -7.46 16.12 6.32
CA ILE A 220 -6.77 17.34 6.75
C ILE A 220 -7.82 18.23 7.42
N VAL A 221 -7.57 18.64 8.66
CA VAL A 221 -8.51 19.46 9.43
C VAL A 221 -7.94 20.85 9.67
N CYS A 222 -8.78 21.86 9.48
CA CYS A 222 -8.46 23.22 9.93
C CYS A 222 -8.94 23.37 11.37
N GLU A 223 -8.03 23.66 12.31
CA GLU A 223 -8.36 23.84 13.74
C GLU A 223 -9.14 25.14 14.00
N ASP A 224 -8.99 26.14 13.12
CA ASP A 224 -9.76 27.37 13.18
C ASP A 224 -10.81 27.38 12.07
N ALA A 225 -12.03 27.81 12.39
CA ALA A 225 -13.11 28.00 11.42
C ALA A 225 -12.76 29.16 10.48
N MET A 226 -11.87 28.90 9.52
CA MET A 226 -11.45 29.85 8.50
C MET A 226 -12.34 29.73 7.27
N ASP A 227 -12.64 30.87 6.66
CA ASP A 227 -13.47 30.97 5.47
C ASP A 227 -12.84 30.22 4.28
N VAL A 228 -13.69 29.79 3.35
CA VAL A 228 -13.39 28.87 2.23
C VAL A 228 -12.19 29.31 1.37
N ASP A 229 -11.88 30.62 1.34
CA ASP A 229 -10.78 31.19 0.56
C ASP A 229 -9.38 30.97 1.18
N GLU A 230 -9.25 30.70 2.49
CA GLU A 230 -7.97 30.43 3.15
C GLU A 230 -7.55 28.95 3.12
N GLY A 231 -8.46 28.04 2.74
CA GLY A 231 -8.18 26.61 2.61
C GLY A 231 -7.07 26.29 1.59
N ALA A 232 -6.85 27.16 0.60
CA ALA A 232 -5.77 27.01 -0.38
C ALA A 232 -4.36 27.20 0.21
N ASP A 233 -4.23 27.93 1.32
CA ASP A 233 -2.94 28.22 1.96
C ASP A 233 -2.48 27.11 2.91
N LEU A 234 -3.41 26.34 3.50
CA LEU A 234 -3.09 25.12 4.27
C LEU A 234 -2.26 24.11 3.45
N PHE A 235 -2.54 24.01 2.16
CA PHE A 235 -1.87 23.06 1.27
C PHE A 235 -0.47 23.48 0.86
N LYS A 236 -0.04 24.72 1.13
CA LYS A 236 1.33 25.18 0.87
C LYS A 236 2.35 24.64 1.88
N ASN A 237 1.89 24.23 3.07
CA ASN A 237 2.74 23.78 4.19
C ASN A 237 2.68 22.26 4.44
N VAL A 238 1.86 21.52 3.67
CA VAL A 238 1.68 20.05 3.79
C VAL A 238 2.50 19.27 2.73
N ILE A 239 3.23 19.97 1.86
CA ILE A 239 4.09 19.42 0.79
C ILE A 239 5.55 19.39 1.23
#